data_AF-A0A925QP09-F1
#
_entry.id   AF-A0A925QP09-F1
#
_cell.length_a   1.000
_cell.length_b   1.000
_cell.length_c   1.000
_cell.angle_alpha   90.00
_cell.angle_beta   90.00
_cell.angle_gamma   90.00
#
_symmetry.space_group_name_H-M   'P 1'
#
loop_
_entity.id
_entity.type
_entity.pdbx_description
1 polymer ?
#
loop_
_entity_poly.entity_id
_entity_poly.type
_entity_poly.pdbx_seq_one_letter_code
_entity_poly.pdbx_strand_id
1 'polypeptide(L)' 'MQASDTRERILATAQMLAQQRGFNAFSYADIAAAVGVRKASIHHHFASKGDLELALVQRYRQQFAGQM' A
#
# COMPACT_ATOMS: atom_id res chain seq x y z
N MET A 1 4.19 9.07 -16.11
CA MET A 1 3.70 8.22 -15.00
C MET A 1 2.89 9.12 -14.08
N GLN A 2 1.57 8.98 -14.07
CA GLN A 2 0.66 9.83 -13.28
C GLN A 2 0.73 9.44 -11.79
N ALA A 3 0.52 10.39 -10.89
CA ALA A 3 0.53 10.17 -9.43
C ALA A 3 -0.42 9.05 -8.96
N SER A 4 -1.48 8.76 -9.74
CA SER A 4 -2.41 7.66 -9.49
C SER A 4 -1.74 6.27 -9.63
N ASP A 5 -0.77 6.13 -10.54
CA ASP A 5 -0.05 4.88 -10.79
C ASP A 5 0.88 4.54 -9.62
N THR A 6 1.60 5.54 -9.09
CA THR A 6 2.47 5.35 -7.92
C THR A 6 1.69 4.94 -6.67
N ARG A 7 0.55 5.59 -6.40
CA ARG A 7 -0.33 5.23 -5.26
C ARG A 7 -0.82 3.79 -5.36
N GLU A 8 -1.25 3.38 -6.54
CA GLU A 8 -1.74 2.01 -6.77
C GLU A 8 -0.62 0.98 -6.61
N ARG A 9 0.58 1.25 -7.15
CA ARG A 9 1.76 0.39 -6.97
C ARG A 9 2.17 0.26 -5.50
N ILE A 10 2.09 1.34 -4.72
CA ILE A 10 2.30 1.32 -3.26
C ILE A 10 1.28 0.39 -2.58
N LEU A 11 -0.01 0.54 -2.90
CA LEU A 11 -1.07 -0.29 -2.30
C LEU A 11 -0.95 -1.77 -2.69
N ALA A 12 -0.68 -2.07 -3.97
CA ALA A 12 -0.49 -3.43 -4.44
C ALA A 12 0.71 -4.10 -3.76
N THR A 13 1.80 -3.36 -3.57
CA THR A 13 3.00 -3.85 -2.87
C THR A 13 2.71 -4.09 -1.39
N ALA A 14 2.05 -3.14 -0.72
CA ALA A 14 1.63 -3.30 0.68
C ALA A 14 0.70 -4.50 0.86
N GLN A 15 -0.22 -4.72 -0.09
CA GLN A 15 -1.12 -5.87 -0.11
C GLN A 15 -0.35 -7.19 -0.20
N MET A 16 0.58 -7.28 -1.15
CA MET A 16 1.43 -8.48 -1.32
C MET A 16 2.23 -8.77 -0.04
N LEU A 17 2.87 -7.76 0.56
CA LEU A 17 3.64 -7.93 1.79
C LEU A 17 2.74 -8.33 2.98
N ALA A 18 1.55 -7.73 3.09
CA ALA A 18 0.58 -8.06 4.11
C ALA A 18 0.08 -9.52 4.00
N GLN A 19 -0.17 -10.00 2.77
CA GLN A 19 -0.60 -11.38 2.53
C GLN A 19 0.49 -12.40 2.85
N GLN A 20 1.74 -12.08 2.56
CA GLN A 20 2.86 -13.01 2.77
C GLN A 20 3.31 -13.10 4.23
N ARG A 21 3.24 -11.99 4.97
CA ARG A 21 3.91 -11.88 6.28
C ARG A 21 3.03 -11.26 7.38
N GLY A 22 1.78 -10.89 7.08
CA GLY A 22 0.87 -10.19 7.99
C GLY A 22 0.99 -8.66 7.93
N PHE A 23 0.02 -7.96 8.52
CA PHE A 23 -0.09 -6.49 8.44
C PHE A 23 1.08 -5.72 9.09
N ASN A 24 1.73 -6.30 10.09
CA ASN A 24 2.89 -5.66 10.73
C ASN A 24 4.20 -5.79 9.92
N ALA A 25 4.19 -6.55 8.83
CA ALA A 25 5.43 -6.98 8.16
C ALA A 25 5.99 -6.02 7.11
N PHE A 26 5.38 -4.85 6.92
CA PHE A 26 5.90 -3.84 6.02
C PHE A 26 6.05 -2.48 6.71
N SER A 27 7.08 -1.77 6.26
CA SER A 27 7.34 -0.37 6.53
C SER A 27 7.34 0.42 5.22
N TYR A 28 7.35 1.74 5.31
CA TYR A 28 7.53 2.58 4.13
C TYR A 28 8.90 2.37 3.47
N ALA A 29 9.91 1.92 4.20
CA ALA A 29 11.20 1.58 3.61
C ALA A 29 11.10 0.33 2.73
N ASP A 30 10.40 -0.71 3.20
CA ASP A 30 10.20 -1.95 2.44
C ASP A 30 9.41 -1.69 1.16
N ILE A 31 8.35 -0.88 1.25
CA ILE A 31 7.54 -0.50 0.09
C ILE A 31 8.33 0.38 -0.87
N ALA A 32 9.10 1.35 -0.36
CA ALA A 32 9.94 2.20 -1.19
C ALA A 32 10.95 1.38 -2.00
N ALA A 33 11.60 0.42 -1.34
CA ALA A 33 12.55 -0.50 -1.98
C ALA A 33 11.86 -1.37 -3.04
N ALA A 34 10.70 -1.95 -2.73
CA ALA A 34 9.98 -2.82 -3.66
C ALA A 34 9.37 -2.07 -4.86
N VAL A 35 8.89 -0.85 -4.68
CA VAL A 35 8.30 -0.02 -5.76
C VAL A 35 9.38 0.74 -6.55
N GLY A 36 10.59 0.88 -5.99
CA GLY A 36 11.68 1.66 -6.60
C GLY A 36 11.43 3.17 -6.54
N VAL A 37 10.84 3.65 -5.43
CA VAL A 37 10.55 5.08 -5.20
C VAL A 37 11.22 5.58 -3.92
N ARG A 38 11.29 6.91 -3.76
CA ARG A 38 11.78 7.50 -2.51
C ARG A 38 10.69 7.39 -1.43
N LYS A 39 11.10 7.19 -0.18
CA LYS A 39 10.20 7.21 0.99
C LYS A 39 9.35 8.49 1.06
N ALA A 40 9.91 9.64 0.67
CA ALA A 40 9.19 10.91 0.59
C ALA A 40 7.99 10.86 -0.37
N SER A 41 8.09 10.12 -1.48
CA SER A 41 6.98 9.93 -2.42
C SER A 41 5.85 9.12 -1.79
N ILE A 42 6.16 8.17 -0.90
CA ILE A 42 5.13 7.43 -0.15
C ILE A 42 4.42 8.36 0.84
N HIS A 43 5.17 9.18 1.58
CA HIS A 43 4.57 10.16 2.49
C HIS A 43 3.65 11.17 1.79
N HIS A 44 3.93 11.50 0.53
CA HIS A 44 3.03 12.33 -0.28
C HIS A 44 1.66 11.67 -0.53
N HIS A 45 1.61 10.34 -0.67
CA HIS A 45 0.37 9.60 -0.89
C HIS A 45 -0.31 9.14 0.41
N PHE A 46 0.47 8.86 1.46
CA PHE A 46 0.01 8.33 2.73
C PHE A 46 0.81 9.01 3.86
N ALA A 47 0.17 9.95 4.56
CA ALA A 47 0.83 10.75 5.58
C ALA A 47 1.39 9.87 6.72
N SER A 48 0.60 8.88 7.14
CA SER A 48 0.96 7.91 8.19
C SER A 48 0.79 6.46 7.73
N LYS A 49 1.51 5.54 8.40
CA LYS A 49 1.34 4.09 8.17
C LYS A 49 -0.11 3.66 8.37
N GLY A 50 -0.82 4.25 9.32
CA GLY A 50 -2.24 3.99 9.57
C GLY A 50 -3.13 4.37 8.37
N ASP A 51 -2.81 5.44 7.64
CA ASP A 51 -3.55 5.81 6.42
C ASP A 51 -3.38 4.78 5.31
N LEU A 52 -2.17 4.23 5.18
CA LEU A 52 -1.88 3.16 4.23
C LEU A 52 -2.61 1.86 4.62
N GLU A 53 -2.57 1.49 5.90
CA GLU A 53 -3.28 0.31 6.44
C GLU A 53 -4.80 0.45 6.25
N LEU A 54 -5.37 1.62 6.55
CA LEU A 54 -6.78 1.90 6.34
C LEU A 54 -7.16 1.76 4.86
N ALA A 55 -6.36 2.33 3.96
CA ALA A 55 -6.57 2.20 2.52
C ALA A 55 -6.48 0.73 2.06
N LEU A 56 -5.59 -0.06 2.66
CA LEU A 56 -5.47 -1.49 2.40
C LEU A 56 -6.70 -2.28 2.87
N VAL A 57 -7.21 -2.00 4.07
CA VAL A 57 -8.44 -2.59 4.59
C VAL A 57 -9.64 -2.23 3.73
N GLN A 58 -9.76 -0.96 3.31
CA GLN A 58 -10.82 -0.53 2.40
C GLN A 58 -10.76 -1.27 1.06
N ARG A 59 -9.56 -1.45 0.51
CA ARG A 59 -9.34 -2.23 -0.71
C ARG A 59 -9.81 -3.68 -0.55
N TYR A 60 -9.44 -4.34 0.55
CA TYR A 60 -9.91 -5.70 0.83
C TYR A 60 -11.43 -5.76 0.91
N ARG A 61 -12.06 -4.83 1.65
CA ARG A 61 -13.52 -4.77 1.75
C ARG A 61 -14.18 -4.67 0.37
N GLN A 62 -13.64 -3.86 -0.53
CA GLN A 62 -14.18 -3.73 -1.89
C GLN A 62 -13.96 -4.99 -2.74
N GLN A 63 -12.79 -5.63 -2.64
CA GLN A 63 -12.52 -6.88 -3.36
C GLN A 63 -13.42 -8.02 -2.89
N PHE A 64 -13.67 -8.15 -1.58
CA PHE A 64 -14.57 -9.17 -1.04
C PHE A 64 -16.05 -8.86 -1.29
N ALA A 65 -16.46 -7.58 -1.22
CA ALA A 65 -17.84 -7.18 -1.49
C ALA A 65 -18.24 -7.35 -2.97
N GLY A 66 -17.29 -7.27 -3.90
CA GLY A 66 -17.54 -7.49 -5.33
C GLY A 66 -17.55 -8.96 -5.75
N GLN A 67 -17.36 -9.91 -4.83
CA GLN A 67 -17.38 -11.35 -5.08
C GLN A 67 -18.68 -12.04 -4.60
N MET A 68 -19.67 -11.28 -4.11
CA MET A 68 -21.02 -11.75 -3.78
C MET A 68 -22.01 -11.26 -4.84
#